data_AF-A0A7V2F681-F1
#
_entry.id   AF-A0A7V2F681-F1
#
_cell.length_a   1.000
_cell.length_b   1.000
_cell.length_c   1.000
_cell.angle_alpha   90.00
_cell.angle_beta   90.00
_cell.angle_gamma   90.00
#
_symmetry.space_group_name_H-M   'P 1'
#
loop_
_entity.id
_entity.type
_entity.pdbx_description
1 polymer ?
#
loop_
_entity_poly.entity_id
_entity_poly.type
_entity_poly.pdbx_seq_one_letter_code
_entity_poly.pdbx_strand_id
1 'polypeptide(L)'
;MKACFPIGWSLGVVVWLLSSACSSQVDSTASADTTAAERARIVRFWTLYREATQRRLQGELEAALALYQQALALDSLHENTLYHLGNTYLELGRLEDAYQVWQRMTKAHPQSERAYMQIGRLHLCYPQSPLFNLKAAQVAFEQALAINKETTGPLLRLGEVALLERRFQEAEVLLDKVLAANFRSVPAYVFKAYLVWQRGEQTLATKLLEQARPYAKPRVPVEQLQLEEGNTRTGRALVAEEVTACPLLDFDETALADTTRPLNAVAFLRELDGRLSSFWKASRPLP
;
A
#
# COMPACT_ATOMS: atom_id res chain seq x y z
N MET A 1 -4.15 46.97 -35.20
CA MET A 1 -3.54 48.30 -35.49
C MET A 1 -4.31 48.95 -36.62
N LYS A 2 -4.59 50.25 -36.46
CA LYS A 2 -5.32 51.20 -37.33
C LYS A 2 -6.85 51.15 -37.31
N ALA A 3 -7.40 52.32 -36.98
CA ALA A 3 -8.77 52.67 -36.62
C ALA A 3 -9.39 53.58 -37.70
N CYS A 4 -10.73 53.71 -37.70
CA CYS A 4 -11.44 55.00 -37.86
C CYS A 4 -12.95 54.82 -37.67
N PHE A 5 -13.53 55.67 -36.81
CA PHE A 5 -14.96 55.99 -36.69
C PHE A 5 -15.24 57.26 -37.53
N PRO A 6 -16.51 57.51 -37.92
CA PRO A 6 -17.20 58.72 -37.39
C PRO A 6 -18.71 58.45 -37.09
N ILE A 7 -19.25 58.83 -35.93
CA ILE A 7 -19.95 60.08 -35.55
C ILE A 7 -21.13 60.48 -36.46
N GLY A 8 -22.33 60.59 -35.87
CA GLY A 8 -23.44 61.41 -36.38
C GLY A 8 -24.81 61.04 -35.82
N TRP A 9 -25.27 61.76 -34.79
CA TRP A 9 -26.66 61.71 -34.28
C TRP A 9 -27.51 62.81 -34.95
N SER A 10 -28.71 62.47 -35.42
CA SER A 10 -29.91 63.31 -35.26
C SER A 10 -31.20 62.65 -35.79
N LEU A 11 -32.10 62.34 -34.84
CA LEU A 11 -33.56 62.48 -34.81
C LEU A 11 -34.43 62.00 -36.00
N GLY A 12 -35.33 61.03 -35.70
CA GLY A 12 -36.71 61.06 -36.20
C GLY A 12 -37.39 59.72 -36.49
N VAL A 13 -38.47 59.45 -35.72
CA VAL A 13 -39.65 58.62 -36.04
C VAL A 13 -39.70 57.14 -35.53
N VAL A 14 -40.33 57.03 -34.35
CA VAL A 14 -41.34 56.09 -33.80
C VAL A 14 -41.66 54.74 -34.50
N VAL A 15 -41.99 53.76 -33.63
CA VAL A 15 -42.78 52.51 -33.77
C VAL A 15 -42.03 51.34 -34.48
N TRP A 16 -41.91 50.10 -33.99
CA TRP A 16 -42.77 49.24 -33.14
C TRP A 16 -41.93 48.26 -32.28
N LEU A 17 -42.45 47.96 -31.08
CA LEU A 17 -42.01 46.89 -30.18
C LEU A 17 -42.30 45.50 -30.79
N LEU A 18 -41.27 44.66 -30.94
CA LEU A 18 -41.40 43.21 -30.81
C LEU A 18 -40.23 42.67 -29.99
N SER A 19 -40.50 42.52 -28.70
CA SER A 19 -39.71 41.73 -27.77
C SER A 19 -39.78 40.26 -28.16
N SER A 20 -38.80 39.77 -28.92
CA SER A 20 -38.51 38.33 -28.97
C SER A 20 -37.74 37.95 -27.71
N ALA A 21 -38.44 37.88 -26.59
CA ALA A 21 -37.95 37.20 -25.40
C ALA A 21 -37.83 35.71 -25.75
N CYS A 22 -36.64 35.29 -26.15
CA CYS A 22 -36.31 33.88 -26.23
C CYS A 22 -36.18 33.41 -24.77
N SER A 23 -37.29 32.93 -24.20
CA SER A 23 -37.30 32.25 -22.92
C SER A 23 -36.51 30.95 -23.06
N SER A 24 -35.23 30.97 -22.69
CA SER A 24 -34.57 29.73 -22.29
C SER A 24 -35.15 29.33 -20.94
N GLN A 25 -36.32 28.69 -20.96
CA GLN A 25 -36.68 27.75 -19.91
C GLN A 25 -35.67 26.61 -19.98
N VAL A 26 -34.51 26.82 -19.36
CA VAL A 26 -33.69 25.71 -18.92
C VAL A 26 -34.55 25.01 -17.88
N ASP A 27 -34.97 23.78 -18.16
CA ASP A 27 -35.73 22.93 -17.25
C ASP A 27 -35.02 22.87 -15.89
N SER A 28 -35.43 23.73 -14.96
CA SER A 28 -34.86 23.81 -13.62
C SER A 28 -35.11 22.52 -12.86
N THR A 29 -36.15 21.76 -13.23
CA THR A 29 -36.49 20.44 -12.71
C THR A 29 -35.50 19.37 -13.16
N ALA A 30 -35.10 19.33 -14.44
CA ALA A 30 -34.11 18.38 -14.94
C ALA A 30 -32.72 18.59 -14.30
N SER A 31 -32.32 19.84 -14.08
CA SER A 31 -31.09 20.18 -13.34
C SER A 31 -31.19 19.85 -11.84
N ALA A 32 -32.37 19.99 -11.23
CA ALA A 32 -32.58 19.67 -9.82
C ALA A 32 -32.62 18.15 -9.58
N ASP A 33 -33.28 17.39 -10.45
CA ASP A 33 -33.39 15.93 -10.37
C ASP A 33 -32.05 15.24 -10.63
N THR A 34 -31.25 15.74 -11.58
CA THR A 34 -29.88 15.26 -11.79
C THR A 34 -28.99 15.52 -10.58
N THR A 35 -29.14 16.67 -9.89
CA THR A 35 -28.40 16.90 -8.63
C THR A 35 -28.87 16.03 -7.48
N ALA A 36 -30.16 15.68 -7.42
CA ALA A 36 -30.70 14.79 -6.39
C ALA A 36 -30.23 13.34 -6.60
N ALA A 37 -30.27 12.84 -7.84
CA ALA A 37 -29.76 11.52 -8.19
C ALA A 37 -28.24 11.41 -7.95
N GLU A 38 -27.48 12.45 -8.29
CA GLU A 38 -26.04 12.49 -8.05
C GLU A 38 -25.70 12.51 -6.54
N ARG A 39 -26.44 13.31 -5.74
CA ARG A 39 -26.32 13.27 -4.27
C ARG A 39 -26.62 11.87 -3.74
N ALA A 40 -27.66 11.21 -4.23
CA ALA A 40 -28.02 9.86 -3.82
C ALA A 40 -26.92 8.84 -4.19
N ARG A 41 -26.32 8.96 -5.38
CA ARG A 41 -25.18 8.13 -5.82
C ARG A 41 -23.98 8.28 -4.88
N ILE A 42 -23.60 9.52 -4.56
CA ILE A 42 -22.48 9.81 -3.64
C ILE A 42 -22.75 9.26 -2.24
N VAL A 43 -23.95 9.49 -1.70
CA VAL A 43 -24.35 8.95 -0.38
C VAL A 43 -24.32 7.43 -0.38
N ARG A 44 -24.84 6.79 -1.43
CA ARG A 44 -24.82 5.33 -1.58
C ARG A 44 -23.40 4.79 -1.66
N PHE A 45 -22.51 5.43 -2.42
CA PHE A 45 -21.10 5.07 -2.50
C PHE A 45 -20.44 5.04 -1.12
N TRP A 46 -20.53 6.14 -0.36
CA TRP A 46 -19.91 6.21 0.97
C TRP A 46 -20.57 5.30 2.00
N THR A 47 -21.84 4.96 1.81
CA THR A 47 -22.53 3.97 2.64
C THR A 47 -21.96 2.57 2.39
N LEU A 48 -21.88 2.15 1.13
CA LEU A 48 -21.32 0.86 0.73
C LEU A 48 -19.84 0.74 1.12
N TYR A 49 -19.04 1.78 0.90
CA TYR A 49 -17.63 1.79 1.26
C TYR A 49 -17.40 1.60 2.77
N ARG A 50 -18.16 2.33 3.61
CA ARG A 50 -18.05 2.22 5.07
C ARG A 50 -18.52 0.86 5.56
N GLU A 51 -19.63 0.34 5.03
CA GLU A 51 -20.11 -0.99 5.38
C GLU A 51 -19.10 -2.07 4.97
N ALA A 52 -18.55 -2.01 3.75
CA ALA A 52 -17.52 -2.93 3.28
C ALA A 52 -16.29 -2.92 4.20
N THR A 53 -15.87 -1.73 4.64
CA THR A 53 -14.76 -1.57 5.57
C THR A 53 -15.08 -2.26 6.89
N GLN A 54 -16.23 -1.99 7.50
CA GLN A 54 -16.65 -2.62 8.76
C GLN A 54 -16.73 -4.15 8.65
N ARG A 55 -17.30 -4.68 7.56
CA ARG A 55 -17.38 -6.13 7.31
C ARG A 55 -15.99 -6.77 7.23
N ARG A 56 -15.05 -6.12 6.54
CA ARG A 56 -13.66 -6.57 6.47
C ARG A 56 -13.03 -6.60 7.87
N LEU A 57 -13.29 -5.58 8.70
CA LEU A 57 -12.78 -5.55 10.08
C LEU A 57 -13.34 -6.68 10.96
N GLN A 58 -14.57 -7.12 10.69
CA GLN A 58 -15.21 -8.23 11.38
C GLN A 58 -14.75 -9.61 10.86
N GLY A 59 -13.85 -9.64 9.87
CA GLY A 59 -13.42 -10.88 9.20
C GLY A 59 -14.46 -11.42 8.21
N GLU A 60 -15.54 -10.70 7.94
CA GLU A 60 -16.57 -11.06 6.96
C GLU A 60 -16.11 -10.69 5.53
N LEU A 61 -14.98 -11.26 5.11
CA LEU A 61 -14.22 -10.84 3.93
C LEU A 61 -15.01 -10.96 2.61
N GLU A 62 -15.79 -12.04 2.42
CA GLU A 62 -16.62 -12.21 1.22
C GLU A 62 -17.75 -11.17 1.14
N ALA A 63 -18.35 -10.81 2.29
CA ALA A 63 -19.34 -9.74 2.34
C ALA A 63 -18.71 -8.38 2.03
N ALA A 64 -17.50 -8.13 2.54
CA ALA A 64 -16.73 -6.93 2.22
C ALA A 64 -16.40 -6.83 0.72
N LEU A 65 -15.99 -7.92 0.07
CA LEU A 65 -15.75 -7.96 -1.38
C LEU A 65 -16.98 -7.50 -2.16
N ALA A 66 -18.15 -8.07 -1.87
CA ALA A 66 -19.38 -7.75 -2.57
C ALA A 66 -19.76 -6.26 -2.42
N LEU A 67 -19.58 -5.70 -1.23
CA LEU A 67 -19.88 -4.28 -0.97
C LEU A 67 -18.86 -3.34 -1.62
N TYR A 68 -17.56 -3.67 -1.60
CA TYR A 68 -16.56 -2.90 -2.33
C TYR A 68 -16.78 -2.91 -3.85
N GLN A 69 -17.17 -4.06 -4.41
CA GLN A 69 -17.54 -4.16 -5.83
C GLN A 69 -18.76 -3.29 -6.17
N GLN A 70 -19.79 -3.28 -5.32
CA GLN A 70 -20.94 -2.38 -5.48
C GLN A 70 -20.52 -0.90 -5.37
N ALA A 71 -19.62 -0.55 -4.45
CA ALA A 71 -19.08 0.81 -4.37
C ALA A 71 -18.31 1.19 -5.65
N LEU A 72 -17.49 0.28 -6.19
CA LEU A 72 -16.78 0.49 -7.45
C LEU A 72 -17.71 0.53 -8.68
N ALA A 73 -18.91 -0.02 -8.60
CA ALA A 73 -19.91 0.17 -9.65
C ALA A 73 -20.43 1.62 -9.70
N LEU A 74 -20.37 2.34 -8.57
CA LEU A 74 -20.76 3.75 -8.49
C LEU A 74 -19.58 4.69 -8.78
N ASP A 75 -18.39 4.38 -8.28
CA ASP A 75 -17.14 5.08 -8.60
C ASP A 75 -16.03 4.07 -8.91
N SER A 76 -15.86 3.81 -10.19
CA SER A 76 -14.97 2.77 -10.70
C SER A 76 -13.48 3.05 -10.49
N LEU A 77 -13.09 4.28 -10.18
CA LEU A 77 -11.70 4.65 -10.03
C LEU A 77 -11.37 5.04 -8.60
N HIS A 78 -12.28 4.91 -7.63
CA HIS A 78 -11.97 5.33 -6.26
C HIS A 78 -10.77 4.57 -5.66
N GLU A 79 -9.69 5.30 -5.38
CA GLU A 79 -8.39 4.73 -5.06
C GLU A 79 -8.41 3.89 -3.78
N ASN A 80 -9.05 4.39 -2.71
CA ASN A 80 -9.15 3.65 -1.44
C ASN A 80 -9.99 2.39 -1.56
N THR A 81 -11.03 2.41 -2.39
CA THR A 81 -11.88 1.23 -2.60
C THR A 81 -11.09 0.14 -3.34
N LEU A 82 -10.33 0.50 -4.37
CA LEU A 82 -9.42 -0.42 -5.06
C LEU A 82 -8.37 -0.99 -4.10
N TYR A 83 -7.75 -0.14 -3.27
CA TYR A 83 -6.76 -0.59 -2.29
C TYR A 83 -7.34 -1.59 -1.29
N HIS A 84 -8.50 -1.30 -0.71
CA HIS A 84 -9.13 -2.19 0.26
C HIS A 84 -9.66 -3.46 -0.37
N LEU A 85 -10.23 -3.40 -1.57
CA LEU A 85 -10.64 -4.60 -2.32
C LEU A 85 -9.45 -5.54 -2.58
N GLY A 86 -8.31 -4.99 -3.01
CA GLY A 86 -7.08 -5.77 -3.20
C GLY A 86 -6.59 -6.41 -1.90
N ASN A 87 -6.59 -5.66 -0.78
CA ASN A 87 -6.24 -6.22 0.53
C ASN A 87 -7.20 -7.31 1.00
N THR A 88 -8.51 -7.17 0.73
CA THR A 88 -9.49 -8.21 1.07
C THR A 88 -9.28 -9.47 0.26
N TYR A 89 -8.97 -9.37 -1.04
CA TYR A 89 -8.58 -10.53 -1.85
C TYR A 89 -7.31 -11.21 -1.31
N LEU A 90 -6.32 -10.42 -0.91
CA LEU A 90 -5.10 -10.93 -0.29
C LEU A 90 -5.38 -11.68 1.02
N GLU A 91 -6.23 -11.12 1.90
CA GLU A 91 -6.68 -11.73 3.16
C GLU A 91 -7.44 -13.06 2.92
N LEU A 92 -8.13 -13.18 1.78
CA LEU A 92 -8.78 -14.42 1.33
C LEU A 92 -7.82 -15.41 0.64
N GLY A 93 -6.53 -15.07 0.48
CA GLY A 93 -5.56 -15.89 -0.24
C GLY A 93 -5.73 -15.86 -1.77
N ARG A 94 -6.58 -14.98 -2.31
CA ARG A 94 -6.86 -14.82 -3.74
C ARG A 94 -5.84 -13.87 -4.38
N LEU A 95 -4.60 -14.33 -4.51
CA LEU A 95 -3.44 -13.51 -4.86
C LEU A 95 -3.56 -12.88 -6.26
N GLU A 96 -4.02 -13.64 -7.24
CA GLU A 96 -4.18 -13.16 -8.62
C GLU A 96 -5.27 -12.08 -8.71
N ASP A 97 -6.38 -12.22 -7.98
CA ASP A 97 -7.43 -11.20 -7.92
C ASP A 97 -6.90 -9.91 -7.27
N ALA A 98 -6.15 -10.03 -6.18
CA ALA A 98 -5.51 -8.89 -5.52
C ALA A 98 -4.56 -8.16 -6.49
N TYR A 99 -3.74 -8.91 -7.24
CA TYR A 99 -2.86 -8.38 -8.26
C TYR A 99 -3.63 -7.60 -9.34
N GLN A 100 -4.70 -8.17 -9.89
CA GLN A 100 -5.50 -7.50 -10.92
C GLN A 100 -6.11 -6.19 -10.43
N VAL A 101 -6.59 -6.16 -9.18
CA VAL A 101 -7.15 -4.94 -8.58
C VAL A 101 -6.08 -3.86 -8.42
N TRP A 102 -4.88 -4.21 -7.93
CA TRP A 102 -3.80 -3.23 -7.79
C TRP A 102 -3.21 -2.82 -9.14
N GLN A 103 -3.21 -3.69 -10.16
CA GLN A 103 -2.88 -3.29 -11.53
C GLN A 103 -3.89 -2.29 -12.11
N ARG A 104 -5.18 -2.47 -11.83
CA ARG A 104 -6.20 -1.47 -12.19
C ARG A 104 -5.96 -0.16 -11.44
N MET A 105 -5.56 -0.24 -10.17
CA MET A 105 -5.24 0.91 -9.34
C MET A 105 -4.05 1.72 -9.87
N THR A 106 -2.95 1.08 -10.30
CA THR A 106 -1.80 1.79 -10.90
C THR A 106 -2.14 2.42 -12.25
N LYS A 107 -3.06 1.83 -13.03
CA LYS A 107 -3.56 2.45 -14.27
C LYS A 107 -4.44 3.68 -14.00
N ALA A 108 -5.30 3.61 -12.99
CA ALA A 108 -6.18 4.70 -12.59
C ALA A 108 -5.43 5.83 -11.87
N HIS A 109 -4.45 5.45 -11.03
CA HIS A 109 -3.67 6.33 -10.17
C HIS A 109 -2.18 6.01 -10.29
N PRO A 110 -1.49 6.49 -11.34
CA PRO A 110 -0.08 6.22 -11.56
C PRO A 110 0.86 6.77 -10.48
N GLN A 111 0.36 7.63 -9.60
CA GLN A 111 1.09 8.20 -8.46
C GLN A 111 0.76 7.50 -7.12
N SER A 112 0.08 6.35 -7.16
CA SER A 112 -0.25 5.61 -5.95
C SER A 112 0.93 4.75 -5.47
N GLU A 113 1.77 5.32 -4.60
CA GLU A 113 2.91 4.62 -3.97
C GLU A 113 2.49 3.30 -3.31
N ARG A 114 1.38 3.31 -2.56
CA ARG A 114 0.84 2.12 -1.90
C ARG A 114 0.41 1.01 -2.87
N ALA A 115 -0.02 1.33 -4.10
CA ALA A 115 -0.39 0.32 -5.08
C ALA A 115 0.86 -0.45 -5.55
N TYR A 116 1.94 0.28 -5.83
CA TYR A 116 3.23 -0.32 -6.17
C TYR A 116 3.82 -1.12 -4.99
N MET A 117 3.66 -0.63 -3.76
CA MET A 117 4.07 -1.38 -2.56
C MET A 117 3.35 -2.73 -2.45
N GLN A 118 2.04 -2.77 -2.69
CA GLN A 118 1.27 -4.02 -2.61
C GLN A 118 1.62 -4.99 -3.75
N ILE A 119 1.81 -4.48 -4.98
CA ILE A 119 2.27 -5.29 -6.11
C ILE A 119 3.66 -5.88 -5.83
N GLY A 120 4.60 -5.06 -5.36
CA GLY A 120 5.94 -5.54 -5.01
C GLY A 120 5.90 -6.60 -3.92
N ARG A 121 5.04 -6.42 -2.91
CA ARG A 121 4.83 -7.40 -1.83
C ARG A 121 4.30 -8.73 -2.36
N LEU A 122 3.34 -8.74 -3.28
CA LEU A 122 2.86 -9.97 -3.91
C LEU A 122 3.98 -10.73 -4.60
N HIS A 123 4.78 -10.02 -5.39
CA HIS A 123 5.91 -10.60 -6.11
C HIS A 123 7.02 -11.12 -5.19
N LEU A 124 7.13 -10.57 -3.97
CA LEU A 124 8.17 -10.91 -2.99
C LEU A 124 7.78 -12.05 -2.04
N CYS A 125 6.53 -12.11 -1.58
CA CYS A 125 6.20 -12.86 -0.36
C CYS A 125 5.57 -14.23 -0.58
N TYR A 126 5.18 -14.57 -1.81
CA TYR A 126 4.45 -15.80 -2.09
C TYR A 126 5.23 -16.71 -3.04
N PRO A 127 6.34 -17.34 -2.61
CA PRO A 127 7.23 -18.13 -3.49
C PRO A 127 6.58 -19.32 -4.19
N GLN A 128 5.42 -19.78 -3.72
CA GLN A 128 4.65 -20.85 -4.36
C GLN A 128 3.64 -20.35 -5.39
N SER A 129 3.40 -19.03 -5.46
CA SER A 129 2.49 -18.42 -6.44
C SER A 129 3.21 -18.21 -7.77
N PRO A 130 2.50 -18.33 -8.91
CA PRO A 130 3.05 -17.93 -10.21
C PRO A 130 3.39 -16.44 -10.29
N LEU A 131 2.90 -15.63 -9.34
CA LEU A 131 3.26 -14.23 -9.22
C LEU A 131 4.64 -14.02 -8.59
N PHE A 132 5.27 -15.01 -7.96
CA PHE A 132 6.59 -14.81 -7.35
C PHE A 132 7.63 -14.41 -8.39
N ASN A 133 8.18 -13.21 -8.25
CA ASN A 133 9.16 -12.67 -9.19
C ASN A 133 9.96 -11.55 -8.53
N LEU A 134 11.16 -11.87 -8.04
CA LEU A 134 12.02 -10.90 -7.35
C LEU A 134 12.35 -9.68 -8.21
N LYS A 135 12.47 -9.85 -9.53
CA LYS A 135 12.73 -8.71 -10.41
C LYS A 135 11.53 -7.78 -10.55
N ALA A 136 10.32 -8.34 -10.67
CA ALA A 136 9.09 -7.56 -10.68
C ALA A 136 8.86 -6.87 -9.32
N ALA A 137 9.19 -7.54 -8.21
CA ALA A 137 9.17 -6.94 -6.89
C ALA A 137 10.09 -5.71 -6.82
N GLN A 138 11.35 -5.85 -7.26
CA GLN A 138 12.30 -4.74 -7.33
C GLN A 138 11.74 -3.55 -8.11
N VAL A 139 11.24 -3.78 -9.33
CA VAL A 139 10.69 -2.72 -10.18
C VAL A 139 9.54 -2.00 -9.49
N ALA A 140 8.63 -2.74 -8.86
CA ALA A 140 7.50 -2.13 -8.15
C ALA A 140 7.97 -1.26 -6.97
N PHE A 141 8.91 -1.74 -6.15
CA PHE A 141 9.44 -0.94 -5.04
C PHE A 141 10.27 0.27 -5.50
N GLU A 142 10.98 0.18 -6.62
CA GLU A 142 11.65 1.32 -7.25
C GLU A 142 10.64 2.39 -7.71
N GLN A 143 9.50 1.99 -8.28
CA GLN A 143 8.42 2.92 -8.62
C GLN A 143 7.82 3.58 -7.37
N ALA A 144 7.54 2.81 -6.31
CA ALA A 144 7.07 3.33 -5.04
C ALA A 144 8.03 4.39 -4.45
N LEU A 145 9.33 4.07 -4.45
CA LEU A 145 10.38 4.97 -3.98
C LEU A 145 10.52 6.23 -4.85
N ALA A 146 10.34 6.11 -6.17
CA ALA A 146 10.42 7.24 -7.08
C ALA A 146 9.29 8.25 -6.86
N ILE A 147 8.08 7.78 -6.48
CA ILE A 147 6.93 8.61 -6.14
C ILE A 147 7.15 9.30 -4.79
N ASN A 148 7.59 8.57 -3.76
CA ASN A 148 7.86 9.13 -2.44
C ASN A 148 9.25 8.74 -1.92
N LYS A 149 10.23 9.61 -2.18
CA LYS A 149 11.65 9.41 -1.86
C LYS A 149 11.96 9.43 -0.36
N GLU A 150 11.07 9.95 0.46
CA GLU A 150 11.27 10.09 1.92
C GLU A 150 10.73 8.87 2.70
N THR A 151 10.17 7.86 2.02
CA THR A 151 9.61 6.69 2.67
C THR A 151 10.63 5.57 2.88
N THR A 152 10.70 5.07 4.12
CA THR A 152 11.59 3.95 4.48
C THR A 152 11.05 2.58 4.06
N GLY A 153 9.74 2.47 3.83
CA GLY A 153 9.07 1.22 3.44
C GLY A 153 9.64 0.61 2.16
N PRO A 154 9.63 1.32 1.01
CA PRO A 154 10.21 0.82 -0.24
C PRO A 154 11.70 0.46 -0.13
N LEU A 155 12.49 1.24 0.61
CA LEU A 155 13.92 0.96 0.83
C LEU A 155 14.14 -0.36 1.59
N LEU A 156 13.35 -0.61 2.64
CA LEU A 156 13.40 -1.88 3.38
C LEU A 156 13.06 -3.05 2.45
N ARG A 157 12.00 -2.92 1.66
CA ARG A 157 11.59 -3.95 0.69
C ARG A 157 12.64 -4.21 -0.39
N LEU A 158 13.34 -3.18 -0.87
CA LEU A 158 14.47 -3.36 -1.79
C LEU A 158 15.64 -4.09 -1.10
N GLY A 159 15.91 -3.80 0.17
CA GLY A 159 16.91 -4.53 0.96
C GLY A 159 16.56 -6.01 1.12
N GLU A 160 15.29 -6.32 1.36
CA GLU A 160 14.73 -7.68 1.40
C GLU A 160 14.90 -8.41 0.05
N VAL A 161 14.58 -7.75 -1.08
CA VAL A 161 14.81 -8.31 -2.42
C VAL A 161 16.30 -8.59 -2.65
N ALA A 162 17.18 -7.64 -2.34
CA ALA A 162 18.62 -7.81 -2.48
C ALA A 162 19.15 -8.95 -1.61
N LEU A 163 18.62 -9.11 -0.39
CA LEU A 163 18.93 -10.24 0.49
C LEU A 163 18.54 -11.58 -0.16
N LEU A 164 17.31 -11.71 -0.66
CA LEU A 164 16.83 -12.94 -1.32
C LEU A 164 17.62 -13.26 -2.59
N GLU A 165 18.09 -12.26 -3.34
CA GLU A 165 18.95 -12.45 -4.51
C GLU A 165 20.43 -12.63 -4.16
N ARG A 166 20.79 -12.67 -2.87
CA ARG A 166 22.17 -12.78 -2.35
C ARG A 166 23.09 -11.63 -2.76
N ARG A 167 22.51 -10.47 -3.11
CA ARG A 167 23.21 -9.20 -3.34
C ARG A 167 23.50 -8.52 -2.00
N PHE A 168 24.31 -9.19 -1.17
CA PHE A 168 24.48 -8.83 0.24
C PHE A 168 25.02 -7.42 0.47
N GLN A 169 26.00 -6.97 -0.32
CA GLN A 169 26.55 -5.62 -0.20
C GLN A 169 25.48 -4.54 -0.47
N GLU A 170 24.63 -4.77 -1.47
CA GLU A 170 23.54 -3.85 -1.78
C GLU A 170 22.47 -3.86 -0.70
N ALA A 171 22.12 -5.04 -0.18
CA ALA A 171 21.21 -5.16 0.96
C ALA A 171 21.71 -4.34 2.15
N GLU A 172 23.00 -4.43 2.51
CA GLU A 172 23.56 -3.63 3.61
C GLU A 172 23.42 -2.12 3.37
N VAL A 173 23.76 -1.64 2.17
CA VAL A 173 23.62 -0.21 1.82
C VAL A 173 22.18 0.27 1.90
N LEU A 174 21.22 -0.56 1.48
CA LEU A 174 19.79 -0.22 1.55
C LEU A 174 19.31 -0.19 3.01
N LEU A 175 19.71 -1.17 3.82
CA LEU A 175 19.34 -1.24 5.23
C LEU A 175 19.98 -0.10 6.05
N ASP A 176 21.19 0.34 5.68
CA ASP A 176 21.82 1.54 6.25
C ASP A 176 20.99 2.79 5.99
N LYS A 177 20.49 2.97 4.76
CA LYS A 177 19.58 4.07 4.43
C LYS A 177 18.28 3.99 5.22
N VAL A 178 17.73 2.79 5.42
CA VAL A 178 16.54 2.60 6.26
C VAL A 178 16.82 3.05 7.70
N LEU A 179 17.94 2.64 8.30
CA LEU A 179 18.28 3.03 9.68
C LEU A 179 18.63 4.51 9.81
N ALA A 180 19.19 5.14 8.77
CA ALA A 180 19.45 6.58 8.76
C ALA A 180 18.15 7.40 8.78
N ALA A 181 17.12 6.96 8.06
CA ALA A 181 15.82 7.63 8.00
C ALA A 181 14.84 7.18 9.11
N ASN A 182 14.94 5.94 9.56
CA ASN A 182 14.13 5.35 10.62
C ASN A 182 14.99 4.42 11.49
N PHE A 183 15.64 5.01 12.49
CA PHE A 183 16.47 4.30 13.47
C PHE A 183 15.70 3.31 14.36
N ARG A 184 14.36 3.24 14.26
CA ARG A 184 13.52 2.30 15.02
C ARG A 184 13.08 1.10 14.19
N SER A 185 13.60 0.94 12.97
CA SER A 185 13.24 -0.17 12.09
C SER A 185 13.81 -1.50 12.59
N VAL A 186 12.98 -2.29 13.26
CA VAL A 186 13.33 -3.63 13.75
C VAL A 186 13.75 -4.56 12.60
N PRO A 187 13.01 -4.66 11.48
CA PRO A 187 13.45 -5.49 10.36
C PRO A 187 14.82 -5.09 9.81
N ALA A 188 15.13 -3.80 9.77
CA ALA A 188 16.43 -3.35 9.26
C ALA A 188 17.59 -3.80 10.15
N TYR A 189 17.43 -3.71 11.48
CA TYR A 189 18.41 -4.28 12.40
C TYR A 189 18.53 -5.79 12.28
N VAL A 190 17.41 -6.52 12.17
CA VAL A 190 17.40 -7.99 12.05
C VAL A 190 18.12 -8.44 10.79
N PHE A 191 17.81 -7.86 9.62
CA PHE A 191 18.45 -8.24 8.37
C PHE A 191 19.94 -7.85 8.34
N LYS A 192 20.31 -6.70 8.92
CA LYS A 192 21.74 -6.38 9.08
C LYS A 192 22.45 -7.34 10.03
N ALA A 193 21.81 -7.70 11.15
CA ALA A 193 22.35 -8.67 12.11
C ALA A 193 22.58 -10.02 11.43
N TYR A 194 21.63 -10.46 10.60
CA TYR A 194 21.78 -11.66 9.78
C TYR A 194 22.98 -11.58 8.84
N LEU A 195 23.16 -10.47 8.11
CA LEU A 195 24.26 -10.30 7.16
C LEU A 195 25.64 -10.30 7.83
N VAL A 196 25.80 -9.61 8.97
CA VAL A 196 27.07 -9.63 9.73
C VAL A 196 27.32 -10.98 10.40
N TRP A 197 26.25 -11.67 10.84
CA TRP A 197 26.34 -13.01 11.40
C TRP A 197 26.82 -14.03 10.37
N GLN A 198 26.32 -13.97 9.12
CA GLN A 198 26.80 -14.78 7.99
C GLN A 198 28.29 -14.56 7.69
N ARG A 199 28.82 -13.36 8.01
CA ARG A 199 30.26 -13.03 7.89
C ARG A 199 31.10 -13.51 9.07
N GLY A 200 30.48 -14.10 10.10
CA GLY A 200 31.16 -14.56 11.32
C GLY A 200 31.30 -13.49 12.41
N GLU A 201 30.72 -12.30 12.22
CA GLU A 201 30.82 -11.18 13.16
C GLU A 201 29.75 -11.28 14.26
N GLN A 202 29.81 -12.36 15.06
CA GLN A 202 28.79 -12.70 16.06
C GLN A 202 28.49 -11.57 17.05
N THR A 203 29.53 -10.90 17.56
CA THR A 203 29.39 -9.83 18.55
C THR A 203 28.63 -8.63 17.97
N LEU A 204 28.89 -8.29 16.71
CA LEU A 204 28.20 -7.20 16.02
C LEU A 204 26.74 -7.58 15.74
N ALA A 205 26.48 -8.83 15.34
CA ALA A 205 25.12 -9.33 15.15
C ALA A 205 24.28 -9.20 16.43
N THR A 206 24.81 -9.66 17.57
CA THR A 206 24.14 -9.54 18.87
C THR A 206 23.86 -8.09 19.22
N LYS A 207 24.84 -7.20 19.04
CA LYS A 207 24.67 -5.76 19.32
C LYS A 207 23.55 -5.13 18.47
N LEU A 208 23.45 -5.48 17.19
CA LEU A 208 22.39 -4.97 16.32
C LEU A 208 21.00 -5.45 16.78
N LEU A 209 20.86 -6.71 17.19
CA LEU A 209 19.60 -7.22 17.74
C LEU A 209 19.26 -6.59 19.10
N GLU A 210 20.25 -6.34 19.95
CA GLU A 210 20.04 -5.60 21.20
C GLU A 210 19.57 -4.17 20.95
N GLN A 211 20.06 -3.51 19.90
CA GLN A 211 19.58 -2.19 19.47
C GLN A 211 18.14 -2.23 18.94
N ALA A 212 17.74 -3.31 18.28
CA ALA A 212 16.37 -3.50 17.80
C ALA A 212 15.36 -3.73 18.93
N ARG A 213 15.81 -4.39 20.00
CA ARG A 213 14.97 -4.91 21.10
C ARG A 213 13.97 -3.92 21.68
N PRO A 214 14.33 -2.67 22.01
CA PRO A 214 13.40 -1.69 22.59
C PRO A 214 12.29 -1.24 21.64
N TYR A 215 12.43 -1.51 20.34
CA TYR A 215 11.48 -1.13 19.31
C TYR A 215 10.62 -2.32 18.85
N ALA A 216 11.02 -3.54 19.21
CA ALA A 216 10.30 -4.76 18.90
C ALA A 216 8.94 -4.78 19.62
N LYS A 217 7.89 -5.16 18.89
CA LYS A 217 6.54 -5.29 19.44
C LYS A 217 6.13 -6.77 19.46
N PRO A 218 5.58 -7.25 20.58
CA PRO A 218 4.92 -8.56 20.59
C PRO A 218 3.83 -8.61 19.53
N ARG A 219 3.74 -9.73 18.82
CA ARG A 219 2.60 -9.99 17.94
C ARG A 219 1.33 -9.99 18.79
N VAL A 220 0.37 -9.18 18.39
CA VAL A 220 -0.93 -9.13 19.03
C VAL A 220 -1.87 -10.06 18.25
N PRO A 221 -2.55 -11.02 18.89
CA PRO A 221 -3.52 -11.89 18.23
C PRO A 221 -4.55 -11.05 17.46
N VAL A 222 -5.02 -11.54 16.32
CA VAL A 222 -5.93 -10.80 15.44
C VAL A 222 -7.20 -10.38 16.17
N GLU A 223 -7.68 -11.21 17.10
CA GLU A 223 -8.86 -10.97 17.93
C GLU A 223 -8.69 -9.80 18.92
N GLN A 224 -7.44 -9.42 19.19
CA GLN A 224 -7.07 -8.31 20.08
C GLN A 224 -6.60 -7.07 19.30
N LEU A 225 -6.51 -7.16 17.97
CA LEU A 225 -6.21 -6.01 17.12
C LEU A 225 -7.44 -5.10 17.05
N GLN A 226 -7.35 -3.93 17.67
CA GLN A 226 -8.26 -2.83 17.38
C GLN A 226 -7.92 -2.31 15.99
N LEU A 227 -8.71 -2.71 14.99
CA LEU A 227 -8.63 -2.21 13.64
C LEU A 227 -9.21 -0.79 13.59
N GLU A 228 -8.44 0.19 14.06
CA GLU A 228 -8.83 1.59 13.96
C GLU A 228 -8.61 2.10 12.53
N GLU A 229 -9.52 2.95 12.07
CA GLU A 229 -9.39 3.66 10.80
C GLU A 229 -8.02 4.35 10.72
N GLY A 230 -7.48 4.41 9.50
CA GLY A 230 -6.20 5.04 9.18
C GLY A 230 -6.04 6.41 9.82
N ASN A 231 -5.48 6.41 11.02
CA ASN A 231 -4.91 7.57 11.66
C ASN A 231 -3.40 7.45 11.45
N THR A 232 -2.85 8.33 10.62
CA THR A 232 -1.41 8.50 10.41
C THR A 232 -0.65 8.78 11.72
N ARG A 233 -1.35 9.01 12.85
CA ARG A 233 -0.79 9.18 14.19
C ARG A 233 -0.48 7.88 14.94
N THR A 234 -1.17 6.76 14.69
CA THR A 234 -0.95 5.49 15.40
C THR A 234 -0.38 4.38 14.51
N GLY A 235 -0.46 4.53 13.18
CA GLY A 235 0.30 3.73 12.22
C GLY A 235 -0.02 2.23 12.20
N ARG A 236 -1.14 1.78 12.78
CA ARG A 236 -1.59 0.39 12.63
C ARG A 236 -2.46 0.27 11.38
N ALA A 237 -1.96 -0.46 10.39
CA ALA A 237 -2.70 -0.77 9.17
C ALA A 237 -3.90 -1.66 9.49
N LEU A 238 -4.97 -1.54 8.69
CA LEU A 238 -6.20 -2.35 8.74
C LEU A 238 -5.98 -3.83 8.36
N VAL A 239 -4.76 -4.33 8.46
CA VAL A 239 -4.39 -5.69 8.08
C VAL A 239 -3.80 -6.32 9.32
N ALA A 240 -4.31 -7.49 9.71
CA ALA A 240 -3.68 -8.30 10.74
C ALA A 240 -2.19 -8.45 10.42
N GLU A 241 -1.33 -8.19 11.40
CA GLU A 241 0.13 -8.23 11.24
C GLU A 241 0.57 -9.60 10.68
N GLU A 242 -0.12 -10.67 11.08
CA GLU A 242 0.02 -12.04 10.56
C GLU A 242 -0.30 -12.18 9.06
N VAL A 243 -1.28 -11.43 8.54
CA VAL A 243 -1.63 -11.43 7.10
C VAL A 243 -0.66 -10.56 6.29
N THR A 244 0.06 -9.64 6.94
CA THR A 244 1.06 -8.77 6.30
C THR A 244 2.47 -9.35 6.25
N ALA A 245 2.80 -10.32 7.10
CA ALA A 245 4.12 -10.91 7.19
C ALA A 245 4.51 -11.58 5.86
N CYS A 246 5.79 -11.48 5.51
CA CYS A 246 6.36 -12.10 4.34
C CYS A 246 6.98 -13.43 4.79
N PRO A 247 6.37 -14.61 4.54
CA PRO A 247 6.76 -15.85 5.23
C PRO A 247 8.25 -16.22 5.11
N LEU A 248 8.88 -15.87 3.99
CA LEU A 248 10.32 -16.11 3.76
C LEU A 248 11.23 -15.26 4.65
N LEU A 249 10.80 -14.05 4.98
CA LEU A 249 11.57 -13.00 5.66
C LEU A 249 11.06 -12.76 7.08
N ASP A 250 10.10 -13.58 7.51
CA ASP A 250 9.48 -13.48 8.82
C ASP A 250 10.48 -13.81 9.94
N PHE A 251 10.26 -13.25 11.12
CA PHE A 251 11.03 -13.54 12.33
C PHE A 251 10.19 -13.28 13.58
N ASP A 252 10.56 -13.92 14.69
CA ASP A 252 9.83 -13.84 15.94
C ASP A 252 10.15 -12.53 16.70
N GLU A 253 9.47 -11.46 16.29
CA GLU A 253 9.59 -10.16 16.96
C GLU A 253 9.14 -10.20 18.43
N THR A 254 8.26 -11.14 18.80
CA THR A 254 7.85 -11.34 20.21
C THR A 254 9.02 -11.88 21.02
N ALA A 255 9.73 -12.91 20.53
CA ALA A 255 10.93 -13.41 21.17
C ALA A 255 12.04 -12.36 21.23
N LEU A 256 12.14 -11.50 20.21
CA LEU A 256 13.07 -10.38 20.24
C LEU A 256 12.67 -9.37 21.33
N ALA A 257 11.39 -9.01 21.46
CA ALA A 257 10.89 -8.06 22.44
C ALA A 257 11.01 -8.54 23.90
N ASP A 258 11.16 -9.85 24.14
CA ASP A 258 11.27 -10.42 25.49
C ASP A 258 12.59 -10.01 26.18
N THR A 259 12.52 -9.02 27.05
CA THR A 259 13.66 -8.57 27.87
C THR A 259 13.81 -9.34 29.17
N THR A 260 12.90 -10.28 29.49
CA THR A 260 12.96 -11.08 30.72
C THR A 260 14.00 -12.20 30.63
N ARG A 261 14.48 -12.50 29.41
CA ARG A 261 15.48 -13.52 29.13
C ARG A 261 16.69 -12.94 28.39
N PRO A 262 17.88 -13.55 28.53
CA PRO A 262 19.02 -13.19 27.70
C PRO A 262 18.72 -13.46 26.23
N LEU A 263 19.10 -12.54 25.34
CA LEU A 263 18.94 -12.72 23.90
C LEU A 263 19.89 -13.81 23.41
N ASN A 264 19.34 -14.91 22.88
CA ASN A 264 20.12 -15.90 22.14
C ASN A 264 20.17 -15.53 20.64
N ALA A 265 21.04 -14.57 20.30
CA ALA A 265 21.17 -14.04 18.94
C ALA A 265 21.47 -15.13 17.89
N VAL A 266 22.28 -16.14 18.23
CA VAL A 266 22.59 -17.25 17.33
C VAL A 266 21.35 -18.07 17.00
N ALA A 267 20.58 -18.47 18.02
CA ALA A 267 19.37 -19.26 17.80
C ALA A 267 18.34 -18.47 16.99
N PHE A 268 18.15 -17.19 17.32
CA PHE A 268 17.26 -16.28 16.60
C PHE A 268 17.62 -16.18 15.10
N LEU A 269 18.89 -15.93 14.79
CA LEU A 269 19.34 -15.78 13.40
C LEU A 269 19.37 -17.11 12.62
N ARG A 270 19.59 -18.24 13.31
CA ARG A 270 19.53 -19.58 12.69
C ARG A 270 18.13 -19.94 12.19
N GLU A 271 17.08 -19.46 12.84
CA GLU A 271 15.71 -19.70 12.37
C GLU A 271 15.47 -19.02 11.02
N LEU A 272 15.84 -17.73 10.92
CA LEU A 272 15.80 -16.99 9.66
C LEU A 272 16.70 -17.65 8.60
N ASP A 273 17.92 -18.06 8.99
CA ASP A 273 18.85 -18.73 8.09
C ASP A 273 18.29 -20.02 7.51
N GLY A 274 17.60 -20.83 8.32
CA GLY A 274 16.97 -22.07 7.87
C GLY A 274 15.97 -21.83 6.73
N ARG A 275 15.15 -20.78 6.86
CA ARG A 275 14.20 -20.37 5.80
C ARG A 275 14.92 -19.89 4.55
N LEU A 276 15.85 -18.95 4.68
CA LEU A 276 16.58 -18.36 3.54
C LEU A 276 17.46 -19.39 2.81
N SER A 277 18.18 -20.23 3.55
CA SER A 277 19.00 -21.31 2.99
C SER A 277 18.16 -22.33 2.24
N SER A 278 16.97 -22.66 2.73
CA SER A 278 16.05 -23.57 2.04
C SER A 278 15.54 -22.95 0.74
N PHE A 279 15.15 -21.67 0.78
CA PHE A 279 14.74 -20.91 -0.40
C PHE A 279 15.86 -20.85 -1.46
N TRP A 280 17.10 -20.52 -1.07
CA TRP A 280 18.22 -20.45 -2.02
C TRP A 280 18.61 -21.80 -2.61
N LYS A 281 18.44 -22.90 -1.85
CA LYS A 281 18.66 -24.26 -2.39
C LYS A 281 17.61 -24.60 -3.44
N ALA A 282 16.34 -24.30 -3.19
CA ALA A 282 15.24 -24.56 -4.11
C ALA A 282 15.30 -23.67 -5.37
N SER A 283 15.84 -22.45 -5.25
CA SER A 283 15.90 -21.47 -6.34
C SER A 283 17.13 -21.59 -7.24
N ARG A 284 18.00 -22.59 -7.03
CA ARG A 284 19.10 -22.84 -7.97
C ARG A 284 18.53 -23.35 -9.28
N PRO A 285 18.97 -22.83 -10.44
CA PRO A 285 18.66 -23.49 -11.70
C PRO A 285 19.15 -24.95 -11.60
N LEU A 286 18.28 -25.89 -11.97
CA LEU A 286 18.68 -27.30 -12.08
C LEU A 286 19.89 -27.37 -13.03
N PRO A 287 20.91 -28.18 -12.68
CA PRO A 287 22.11 -28.34 -13.50
C PRO A 287 21.81 -28.81 -14.92
#